data_AF-A0A0F0HLN6-F1
#
_entry.id   AF-A0A0F0HLN6-F1
#
_cell.length_a   1.000
_cell.length_b   1.000
_cell.length_c   1.000
_cell.angle_alpha   90.00
_cell.angle_beta   90.00
_cell.angle_gamma   90.00
#
_symmetry.space_group_name_H-M   'P 1'
#
loop_
_entity.id
_entity.type
_entity.pdbx_description
1 polymer ?
#
loop_
_entity_poly.entity_id
_entity_poly.type
_entity_poly.pdbx_seq_one_letter_code
_entity_poly.pdbx_strand_id
1 'polypeptide(L)'
;MVAAESPAESATDRGVGAAVGSADSHRGAGAADDEAGTTRVGPWSVRTSPAERGRASLEIYECGELLDVMVVSALDVQQVLRGARCTADADGPTGFAWGRLPADGSLPEVTFTSGGLLGRSHRPVQVVPLADSFWLAWSDGPPCGSVQVRVPHDDAQSVRMRAGRAS
;
A
#
# COMPACT_ATOMS: atom_id res chain seq x y z
N MET A 1 -76.69 18.03 -21.04
CA MET A 1 -76.92 19.28 -21.80
C MET A 1 -75.54 19.74 -22.28
N VAL A 2 -75.02 19.16 -23.38
CA VAL A 2 -74.76 19.79 -24.72
C VAL A 2 -74.19 21.21 -24.62
N ALA A 3 -73.09 21.62 -25.26
CA ALA A 3 -72.21 21.05 -26.29
C ALA A 3 -70.90 21.89 -26.36
N ALA A 4 -70.09 21.60 -27.40
CA ALA A 4 -68.98 22.39 -27.98
C ALA A 4 -67.57 22.16 -27.38
N GLU A 5 -66.50 21.90 -28.11
CA GLU A 5 -66.24 21.82 -29.57
C GLU A 5 -64.88 21.11 -29.77
N SER A 6 -64.78 20.27 -30.80
CA SER A 6 -63.53 19.98 -31.55
C SER A 6 -63.68 20.67 -32.90
N PRO A 7 -62.61 21.18 -33.55
CA PRO A 7 -61.81 20.39 -34.53
C PRO A 7 -60.29 20.71 -34.42
N ALA A 8 -59.33 19.81 -34.68
CA ALA A 8 -58.95 18.99 -35.84
C ALA A 8 -57.74 19.57 -36.59
N GLU A 9 -57.03 18.66 -37.27
CA GLU A 9 -55.99 18.81 -38.32
C GLU A 9 -54.55 18.61 -37.83
N SER A 10 -53.96 17.42 -38.04
CA SER A 10 -53.41 16.86 -39.31
C SER A 10 -52.00 17.39 -39.58
N ALA A 11 -50.99 16.64 -39.99
CA ALA A 11 -50.86 15.24 -40.38
C ALA A 11 -49.36 14.92 -40.60
N THR A 12 -49.05 13.61 -40.65
CA THR A 12 -47.96 12.95 -41.42
C THR A 12 -46.49 13.27 -40.99
N ASP A 13 -45.50 12.37 -41.06
CA ASP A 13 -45.29 11.21 -41.91
C ASP A 13 -43.99 10.47 -41.53
N ARG A 14 -43.88 9.20 -41.95
CA ARG A 14 -42.66 8.38 -42.22
C ARG A 14 -41.62 8.27 -41.09
N GLY A 15 -41.24 7.09 -40.60
CA GLY A 15 -41.19 5.76 -41.20
C GLY A 15 -39.80 5.15 -40.96
N VAL A 16 -39.71 3.83 -41.15
CA VAL A 16 -38.50 2.99 -41.29
C VAL A 16 -37.98 2.28 -40.02
N GLY A 17 -38.23 0.96 -39.99
CA GLY A 17 -37.13 0.00 -40.13
C GLY A 17 -36.65 -0.70 -38.87
N ALA A 18 -36.81 -2.02 -38.89
CA ALA A 18 -36.42 -2.98 -37.87
C ALA A 18 -34.91 -3.10 -37.64
N ALA A 19 -34.52 -3.53 -36.43
CA ALA A 19 -33.43 -4.48 -36.24
C ALA A 19 -33.60 -5.23 -34.91
N VAL A 20 -33.78 -6.54 -35.02
CA VAL A 20 -33.63 -7.53 -33.96
C VAL A 20 -32.16 -7.93 -33.93
N GLY A 21 -31.54 -8.03 -32.76
CA GLY A 21 -30.18 -8.55 -32.57
C GLY A 21 -29.58 -8.01 -31.28
N SER A 22 -29.72 -8.70 -30.15
CA SER A 22 -28.81 -9.75 -29.66
C SER A 22 -27.69 -9.18 -28.80
N ALA A 23 -27.45 -9.90 -27.70
CA ALA A 23 -26.58 -9.64 -26.56
C ALA A 23 -25.23 -8.97 -26.87
N ASP A 24 -24.79 -8.08 -25.97
CA ASP A 24 -23.57 -8.38 -25.23
C ASP A 24 -23.46 -7.63 -23.89
N SER A 25 -22.89 -8.33 -22.92
CA SER A 25 -22.71 -7.91 -21.54
C SER A 25 -21.42 -7.11 -21.41
N HIS A 26 -21.46 -5.84 -20.99
CA HIS A 26 -20.31 -5.23 -20.29
C HIS A 26 -20.77 -4.23 -19.23
N ARG A 27 -20.90 -4.78 -18.01
CA ARG A 27 -20.32 -4.27 -16.75
C ARG A 27 -20.01 -2.77 -16.72
N GLY A 28 -20.93 -2.01 -16.14
CA GLY A 28 -20.66 -0.65 -15.69
C GLY A 28 -19.84 -0.60 -14.40
N ALA A 29 -19.51 0.65 -14.08
CA ALA A 29 -19.08 1.19 -12.79
C ALA A 29 -17.56 1.21 -12.50
N GLY A 30 -16.91 2.27 -12.98
CA GLY A 30 -16.20 3.23 -12.14
C GLY A 30 -14.96 2.72 -11.41
N ALA A 31 -13.83 2.67 -12.11
CA ALA A 31 -12.54 2.82 -11.46
C ALA A 31 -12.40 4.31 -11.06
N ALA A 32 -12.40 4.57 -9.76
CA ALA A 32 -11.89 5.82 -9.25
C ALA A 32 -10.39 5.84 -9.51
N ASP A 33 -9.94 6.87 -10.21
CA ASP A 33 -8.53 7.21 -10.35
C ASP A 33 -7.99 7.60 -8.97
N ASP A 34 -7.40 6.65 -8.26
CA ASP A 34 -6.49 6.88 -7.12
C ASP A 34 -5.08 7.15 -7.69
N GLU A 35 -4.86 8.36 -8.18
CA GLU A 35 -3.52 8.83 -8.53
C GLU A 35 -2.88 9.54 -7.32
N ALA A 36 -1.76 8.99 -6.85
CA ALA A 36 -0.62 9.65 -6.18
C ALA A 36 -0.01 8.83 -5.03
N GLY A 37 0.27 7.56 -5.29
CA GLY A 37 1.38 6.86 -4.64
C GLY A 37 2.28 6.34 -5.74
N THR A 38 3.53 6.82 -5.85
CA THR A 38 4.52 6.13 -6.67
C THR A 38 4.63 4.72 -6.11
N THR A 39 3.99 3.75 -6.77
CA THR A 39 4.21 2.33 -6.51
C THR A 39 5.68 2.10 -6.77
N ARG A 40 6.50 2.07 -5.71
CA ARG A 40 7.91 1.74 -5.84
C ARG A 40 7.97 0.32 -6.38
N VAL A 41 8.34 0.21 -7.65
CA VAL A 41 8.50 -1.08 -8.32
C VAL A 41 9.72 -1.75 -7.71
N GLY A 42 9.52 -2.95 -7.16
CA GLY A 42 10.54 -3.74 -6.48
C GLY A 42 9.99 -5.13 -6.15
N PRO A 43 10.78 -6.02 -5.58
CA PRO A 43 10.34 -7.39 -5.31
C PRO A 43 9.29 -7.47 -4.20
N TRP A 44 9.07 -6.39 -3.46
CA TRP A 44 8.16 -6.38 -2.32
C TRP A 44 6.81 -5.79 -2.67
N SER A 45 5.75 -6.44 -2.21
CA SER A 45 4.39 -5.91 -2.25
C SER A 45 3.72 -6.07 -0.89
N VAL A 46 2.70 -5.25 -0.64
CA VAL A 46 2.00 -5.20 0.64
C VAL A 46 0.50 -5.20 0.43
N ARG A 47 -0.21 -5.83 1.37
CA ARG A 47 -1.67 -5.77 1.44
C ARG A 47 -2.10 -5.44 2.85
N THR A 48 -3.12 -4.61 2.96
CA THR A 48 -3.70 -4.22 4.24
C THR A 48 -5.15 -4.64 4.32
N SER A 49 -5.56 -5.11 5.49
CA SER A 49 -6.98 -5.19 5.83
C SER A 49 -7.30 -4.17 6.92
N PRO A 50 -8.26 -3.24 6.68
CA PRO A 50 -8.69 -2.30 7.69
C PRO A 50 -9.51 -3.00 8.78
N ALA A 51 -9.58 -2.38 9.96
CA ALA A 51 -10.18 -2.95 11.16
C ALA A 51 -11.73 -2.98 11.17
N GLU A 52 -12.42 -2.82 10.04
CA GLU A 52 -13.88 -2.54 9.99
C GLU A 52 -14.76 -3.48 10.82
N ARG A 53 -14.35 -4.75 10.99
CA ARG A 53 -15.00 -5.72 11.90
C ARG A 53 -14.00 -6.58 12.68
N GLY A 54 -12.76 -6.13 12.80
CA GLY A 54 -11.68 -6.99 13.26
C GLY A 54 -10.41 -6.22 13.60
N ARG A 55 -9.28 -6.91 13.48
CA ARG A 55 -7.96 -6.35 13.75
C ARG A 55 -7.33 -5.94 12.43
N ALA A 56 -6.76 -4.74 12.37
CA ALA A 56 -5.99 -4.34 11.21
C ALA A 56 -4.86 -5.34 10.98
N SER A 57 -4.65 -5.75 9.73
CA SER A 57 -3.54 -6.63 9.35
C SER A 57 -2.72 -6.03 8.22
N LEU A 58 -1.44 -6.40 8.22
CA LEU A 58 -0.48 -6.12 7.17
C LEU A 58 0.13 -7.44 6.72
N GLU A 59 -0.01 -7.74 5.44
CA GLU A 59 0.63 -8.86 4.76
C GLU A 59 1.76 -8.31 3.90
N ILE A 60 2.91 -8.96 3.96
CA ILE A 60 4.11 -8.57 3.24
C ILE A 60 4.53 -9.72 2.37
N TYR A 61 4.82 -9.40 1.10
CA TYR A 61 5.21 -10.38 0.11
C TYR A 61 6.57 -10.03 -0.50
N GLU A 62 7.28 -11.05 -0.95
CA GLU A 62 8.51 -10.97 -1.73
C GLU A 62 8.35 -11.85 -2.97
N CYS A 63 8.45 -11.27 -4.16
CA CYS A 63 8.27 -11.96 -5.44
C CYS A 63 6.95 -12.75 -5.54
N GLY A 64 5.91 -12.30 -4.84
CA GLY A 64 4.60 -12.96 -4.76
C GLY A 64 4.46 -14.00 -3.65
N GLU A 65 5.53 -14.33 -2.93
CA GLU A 65 5.50 -15.24 -1.78
C GLU A 65 5.27 -14.48 -0.47
N LEU A 66 4.48 -15.04 0.45
CA LEU A 66 4.19 -14.41 1.73
C LEU A 66 5.41 -14.48 2.66
N LEU A 67 5.88 -13.32 3.10
CA LEU A 67 7.09 -13.15 3.90
C LEU A 67 6.80 -12.98 5.39
N ASP A 68 5.85 -12.12 5.74
CA ASP A 68 5.45 -11.84 7.12
C ASP A 68 3.99 -11.39 7.18
N VAL A 69 3.36 -11.61 8.33
CA VAL A 69 2.02 -11.14 8.64
C VAL A 69 2.04 -10.48 10.01
N MET A 70 1.50 -9.26 10.06
CA MET A 70 1.29 -8.53 11.29
C MET A 70 -0.19 -8.28 11.51
N VAL A 71 -0.65 -8.45 12.74
CA VAL A 71 -2.04 -8.22 13.15
C VAL A 71 -2.04 -7.39 14.41
N VAL A 72 -2.76 -6.27 14.40
CA VAL A 72 -2.90 -5.41 15.59
C VAL A 72 -3.61 -6.17 16.69
N SER A 73 -2.95 -6.29 17.85
CA SER A 73 -3.47 -7.03 18.99
C SER A 73 -3.27 -6.25 20.29
N ALA A 74 -4.25 -6.30 21.20
CA ALA A 74 -4.21 -5.58 22.48
C ALA A 74 -3.12 -6.09 23.45
N LEU A 75 -2.62 -7.31 23.24
CA LEU A 75 -1.56 -7.92 24.05
C LEU A 75 -0.18 -7.84 23.38
N ASP A 76 -0.11 -7.23 22.21
CA ASP A 76 1.06 -7.33 21.37
C ASP A 76 2.10 -6.31 21.85
N VAL A 77 3.22 -6.84 22.34
CA VAL A 77 4.36 -6.08 22.85
C VAL A 77 4.87 -5.20 21.71
N GLN A 78 5.00 -3.89 21.95
CA GLN A 78 5.35 -2.89 20.94
C GLN A 78 6.72 -3.15 20.31
N GLN A 79 6.77 -4.03 19.31
CA GLN A 79 7.93 -4.19 18.45
C GLN A 79 7.81 -3.19 17.30
N VAL A 80 8.38 -2.01 17.52
CA VAL A 80 8.37 -0.93 16.52
C VAL A 80 9.06 -1.38 15.24
N LEU A 81 10.10 -2.22 15.32
CA LEU A 81 10.73 -2.90 14.19
C LEU A 81 10.45 -4.40 14.23
N ARG A 82 9.76 -4.91 13.22
CA ARG A 82 9.39 -6.34 13.13
C ARG A 82 10.26 -7.10 12.15
N GLY A 83 10.58 -6.50 11.02
CA GLY A 83 11.35 -7.16 9.98
C GLY A 83 12.06 -6.21 9.04
N ALA A 84 13.09 -6.75 8.37
CA ALA A 84 13.82 -6.06 7.32
C ALA A 84 14.40 -7.05 6.31
N ARG A 85 14.36 -6.70 5.03
CA ARG A 85 14.99 -7.40 3.90
C ARG A 85 15.91 -6.49 3.12
N CYS A 86 16.91 -7.08 2.48
CA CYS A 86 17.75 -6.40 1.51
C CYS A 86 18.00 -7.29 0.28
N THR A 87 18.02 -6.68 -0.89
CA THR A 87 18.38 -7.31 -2.16
C THR A 87 19.79 -6.90 -2.55
N ALA A 88 20.45 -7.72 -3.36
CA ALA A 88 21.74 -7.38 -3.95
C ALA A 88 21.62 -6.63 -5.28
N ASP A 89 20.42 -6.63 -5.87
CA ASP A 89 20.17 -6.11 -7.21
C ASP A 89 20.23 -4.58 -7.24
N ALA A 90 20.81 -4.04 -8.31
CA ALA A 90 20.98 -2.60 -8.48
C ALA A 90 19.71 -1.91 -9.03
N ASP A 91 18.83 -2.67 -9.67
CA ASP A 91 17.63 -2.15 -10.36
C ASP A 91 16.40 -2.21 -9.43
N GLY A 92 16.42 -1.40 -8.38
CA GLY A 92 15.27 -1.22 -7.50
C GLY A 92 15.64 -0.89 -6.05
N PRO A 93 14.64 -0.81 -5.16
CA PRO A 93 14.89 -0.65 -3.74
C PRO A 93 15.70 -1.84 -3.22
N THR A 94 16.81 -1.55 -2.54
CA THR A 94 17.76 -2.55 -2.03
C THR A 94 17.59 -2.87 -0.57
N GLY A 95 16.72 -2.13 0.11
CA GLY A 95 16.31 -2.39 1.48
C GLY A 95 14.82 -2.14 1.66
N PHE A 96 14.20 -2.97 2.48
CA PHE A 96 12.82 -2.85 2.89
C PHE A 96 12.70 -3.19 4.37
N ALA A 97 11.98 -2.38 5.13
CA ALA A 97 11.77 -2.58 6.55
C ALA A 97 10.33 -2.24 6.91
N TRP A 98 9.83 -2.92 7.94
CA TRP A 98 8.45 -2.76 8.37
C TRP A 98 8.31 -2.99 9.87
N GLY A 99 7.24 -2.43 10.40
CA GLY A 99 6.90 -2.63 11.79
C GLY A 99 5.62 -1.91 12.18
N ARG A 100 5.40 -1.83 13.49
CA ARG A 100 4.22 -1.20 14.07
C ARG A 100 4.53 0.24 14.41
N LEU A 101 3.55 1.11 14.23
CA LEU A 101 3.65 2.46 14.79
C LEU A 101 3.71 2.34 16.31
N PRO A 102 4.54 3.17 16.98
CA PRO A 102 4.44 3.40 18.41
C PRO A 102 3.01 3.76 18.83
N ALA A 103 2.65 3.48 20.08
CA ALA A 103 1.28 3.70 20.58
C ALA A 103 0.82 5.16 20.54
N ASP A 104 1.73 6.12 20.51
CA ASP A 104 1.43 7.54 20.35
C ASP A 104 1.20 7.96 18.89
N GLY A 105 1.34 7.03 17.93
CA GLY A 105 1.18 7.26 16.50
C GLY A 105 2.36 7.99 15.84
N SER A 106 3.45 8.24 16.57
CA SER A 106 4.63 8.90 16.02
C SER A 106 5.29 8.09 14.90
N LEU A 107 5.81 8.75 13.86
CA LEU A 107 6.57 8.06 12.83
C LEU A 107 7.97 7.76 13.36
N PRO A 108 8.45 6.50 13.31
CA PRO A 108 9.82 6.20 13.68
C PRO A 108 10.83 6.85 12.73
N GLU A 109 12.02 7.14 13.23
CA GLU A 109 13.18 7.43 12.40
C GLU A 109 13.82 6.11 11.97
N VAL A 110 13.95 5.88 10.66
CA VAL A 110 14.52 4.65 10.11
C VAL A 110 15.82 4.97 9.37
N THR A 111 16.88 4.25 9.73
CA THR A 111 18.18 4.34 9.08
C THR A 111 18.64 2.97 8.62
N PHE A 112 18.82 2.82 7.31
CA PHE A 112 19.51 1.66 6.75
C PHE A 112 21.03 1.86 6.88
N THR A 113 21.72 0.78 7.18
CA THR A 113 23.18 0.79 7.36
C THR A 113 23.81 -0.30 6.51
N SER A 114 24.79 0.08 5.70
CA SER A 114 25.64 -0.86 4.96
C SER A 114 27.07 -0.79 5.49
N GLY A 115 27.80 -1.89 5.38
CA GLY A 115 29.20 -1.97 5.78
C GLY A 115 30.00 -2.70 4.72
N GLY A 116 31.18 -2.18 4.41
CA GLY A 116 32.13 -2.80 3.48
C GLY A 116 33.56 -2.32 3.75
N LEU A 117 34.47 -2.69 2.85
CA LEU A 117 35.89 -2.31 2.93
C LEU A 117 36.13 -0.80 2.98
N LEU A 118 35.20 0.00 2.43
CA LEU A 118 35.26 1.46 2.38
C LEU A 118 34.60 2.15 3.59
N GLY A 119 34.19 1.38 4.61
CA GLY A 119 33.57 1.90 5.83
C GLY A 119 32.08 1.60 5.94
N ARG A 120 31.45 2.23 6.96
CA ARG A 120 30.01 2.11 7.23
C ARG A 120 29.29 3.33 6.66
N SER A 121 28.24 3.09 5.88
CA SER A 121 27.32 4.14 5.45
C SER A 121 26.02 4.07 6.24
N HIS A 122 25.45 5.24 6.52
CA HIS A 122 24.17 5.41 7.19
C HIS A 122 23.26 6.18 6.24
N ARG A 123 22.06 5.64 6.01
CA ARG A 123 21.09 6.22 5.10
C ARG A 123 19.74 6.34 5.82
N PRO A 124 19.41 7.53 6.33
CA PRO A 124 18.05 7.84 6.75
C PRO A 124 17.12 7.65 5.55
N VAL A 125 15.94 7.09 5.80
CA VAL A 125 14.93 6.86 4.76
C VAL A 125 13.59 7.41 5.21
N GLN A 126 12.75 7.73 4.22
CA GLN A 126 11.38 8.10 4.47
C GLN A 126 10.58 6.91 4.96
N VAL A 127 9.79 7.14 6.01
CA VAL A 127 8.80 6.19 6.53
C VAL A 127 7.44 6.51 5.94
N VAL A 128 6.73 5.48 5.53
CA VAL A 128 5.35 5.56 5.02
C VAL A 128 4.44 4.90 6.05
N PRO A 129 3.56 5.66 6.74
CA PRO A 129 2.54 5.09 7.60
C PRO A 129 1.48 4.35 6.79
N LEU A 130 0.87 3.34 7.40
CA LEU A 130 -0.11 2.50 6.74
C LEU A 130 -1.18 2.01 7.73
N ALA A 131 -2.45 2.21 7.35
CA ALA A 131 -3.63 1.80 8.11
C ALA A 131 -3.58 2.20 9.62
N ASP A 132 -3.04 3.40 9.91
CA ASP A 132 -2.90 4.00 11.24
C ASP A 132 -2.19 3.16 12.31
N SER A 133 -1.58 2.03 11.91
CA SER A 133 -1.05 1.03 12.85
C SER A 133 0.31 0.49 12.46
N PHE A 134 0.69 0.66 11.20
CA PHE A 134 1.88 0.08 10.62
C PHE A 134 2.71 1.16 9.93
N TRP A 135 3.97 0.83 9.67
CA TRP A 135 4.83 1.64 8.85
C TRP A 135 5.71 0.77 7.96
N LEU A 136 6.10 1.35 6.83
CA LEU A 136 7.01 0.76 5.86
C LEU A 136 8.14 1.75 5.56
N ALA A 137 9.31 1.23 5.21
CA ALA A 137 10.43 2.04 4.76
C ALA A 137 11.23 1.32 3.68
N TRP A 138 11.63 2.06 2.65
CA TRP A 138 12.44 1.56 1.54
C TRP A 138 13.75 2.33 1.46
N SER A 139 14.81 1.64 1.08
CA SER A 139 16.10 2.22 0.77
C SER A 139 16.48 1.92 -0.67
N ASP A 140 16.96 2.94 -1.38
CA ASP A 140 17.60 2.80 -2.68
C ASP A 140 19.12 2.93 -2.50
N GLY A 141 19.91 2.27 -3.35
CA GLY A 141 21.38 2.33 -3.32
C GLY A 141 22.04 1.02 -2.88
N PRO A 142 23.27 1.03 -2.33
CA PRO A 142 24.01 -0.21 -2.05
C PRO A 142 23.28 -1.14 -1.07
N PRO A 143 23.46 -2.48 -1.17
CA PRO A 143 22.84 -3.44 -0.27
C PRO A 143 23.11 -3.11 1.19
N CYS A 144 22.05 -3.09 1.99
CA CYS A 144 22.14 -2.77 3.41
C CYS A 144 22.28 -4.05 4.25
N GLY A 145 23.07 -3.98 5.33
CA GLY A 145 23.34 -5.12 6.21
C GLY A 145 22.59 -5.06 7.54
N SER A 146 22.01 -3.90 7.88
CA SER A 146 21.15 -3.74 9.06
C SER A 146 20.27 -2.50 8.94
N VAL A 147 19.18 -2.51 9.69
CA VAL A 147 18.25 -1.39 9.88
C VAL A 147 18.27 -0.99 11.34
N GLN A 148 18.29 0.31 11.59
CA GLN A 148 18.10 0.90 12.90
C GLN A 148 16.82 1.72 12.88
N VAL A 149 16.02 1.57 13.94
CA VAL A 149 14.79 2.30 14.17
C VAL A 149 14.87 3.01 15.50
N ARG A 150 14.49 4.29 15.53
CA ARG A 150 14.36 5.09 16.75
C ARG A 150 12.95 5.65 16.81
N VAL A 151 12.34 5.60 17.99
CA VAL A 151 11.06 6.27 18.26
C VAL A 151 11.35 7.71 18.70
N PRO A 152 10.78 8.73 18.04
CA PRO A 152 10.89 10.10 18.53
C PRO A 152 10.36 10.21 19.95
N HIS A 153 11.04 10.98 20.81
CA HIS A 153 10.66 11.20 22.21
C HIS A 153 10.79 10.01 23.16
N ASP A 154 11.27 8.85 22.68
CA ASP A 154 11.71 7.73 23.50
C ASP A 154 13.12 7.28 23.08
N ASP A 155 14.12 8.05 23.50
CA ASP A 155 15.54 7.80 23.18
C ASP A 155 16.03 6.42 23.68
N ALA A 156 15.33 5.82 24.65
CA ALA A 156 15.65 4.49 25.14
C ALA A 156 15.20 3.38 24.17
N GLN A 157 14.22 3.66 23.30
CA GLN A 157 13.72 2.72 22.30
C GLN A 157 14.41 2.92 20.95
N SER A 158 15.68 2.52 20.91
CA SER A 158 16.36 2.24 19.65
C SER A 158 16.49 0.73 19.43
N VAL A 159 16.02 0.25 18.28
CA VAL A 159 16.08 -1.16 17.90
C VAL A 159 16.91 -1.29 16.63
N ARG A 160 17.81 -2.27 16.62
CA ARG A 160 18.61 -2.61 15.44
C ARG A 160 18.37 -4.04 15.04
N MET A 161 18.16 -4.26 13.75
CA MET A 161 17.97 -5.57 13.16
C MET A 161 18.93 -5.80 11.99
N ARG A 162 19.39 -7.03 11.81
CA ARG A 162 20.06 -7.45 10.57
C ARG A 162 19.00 -7.64 9.49
N ALA A 163 19.19 -7.02 8.34
CA ALA A 163 18.30 -7.27 7.22
C ALA A 163 18.56 -8.68 6.68
N GLY A 164 17.48 -9.47 6.55
CA GLY A 164 17.56 -10.75 5.87
C GLY A 164 17.84 -10.54 4.39
N ARG A 165 18.54 -11.48 3.75
CA ARG A 165 18.67 -11.42 2.29
C ARG A 165 17.33 -11.78 1.64
N ALA A 166 17.04 -11.08 0.56
CA ALA A 166 16.03 -11.48 -0.41
C ALA A 166 16.55 -12.68 -1.22
N SER A 167 15.62 -13.53 -1.69
CA SER A 167 15.93 -14.78 -2.41
C SER A 167 16.02 -14.60 -3.92
#